data_AF-B3GXZ1-F1
#
_entry.id   AF-B3GXZ1-F1
#
_cell.length_a   1.000
_cell.length_b   1.000
_cell.length_c   1.000
_cell.angle_alpha   90.00
_cell.angle_beta   90.00
_cell.angle_gamma   90.00
#
_symmetry.space_group_name_H-M   'P 1'
#
loop_
_entity.id
_entity.type
_entity.pdbx_description
1 polymer ?
#
loop_
_entity_poly.entity_id
_entity_poly.type
_entity_poly.pdbx_seq_one_letter_code
_entity_poly.pdbx_strand_id
1 'polypeptide(L)' 'MIKCWKKSVLIFGKGEVNGHRRLGVILARDENTEKALAKAERAYAKLAVQL' A
#
# COMPACT_ATOMS: atom_id res chain seq x y z
N MET A 1 18.17 -15.12 -7.90
CA MET A 1 16.82 -14.52 -7.97
C MET A 1 16.41 -14.09 -6.56
N ILE A 2 16.54 -12.81 -6.23
CA ILE A 2 16.18 -12.28 -4.90
C ILE A 2 14.67 -12.05 -4.90
N LYS A 3 13.88 -13.00 -4.42
CA LYS A 3 12.45 -12.80 -4.18
C LYS A 3 12.30 -11.83 -2.99
N CYS A 4 12.34 -10.52 -3.26
CA CYS A 4 12.16 -9.51 -2.23
C CYS A 4 10.67 -9.40 -1.86
N TRP A 5 10.30 -10.08 -0.76
CA TRP A 5 8.94 -10.09 -0.22
C TRP A 5 8.70 -8.96 0.81
N LYS A 6 9.44 -7.84 0.73
CA LYS A 6 9.20 -6.67 1.58
C LYS A 6 8.13 -5.78 0.94
N LYS A 7 6.96 -5.72 1.57
CA LYS A 7 5.92 -4.69 1.34
C LYS A 7 5.89 -3.81 2.58
N SER A 8 5.85 -2.50 2.39
CA SER A 8 5.82 -1.54 3.51
C SER A 8 4.59 -0.67 3.37
N VAL A 9 3.73 -0.66 4.39
CA VAL A 9 2.61 0.28 4.48
C VAL A 9 2.96 1.32 5.52
N LEU A 10 2.83 2.59 5.15
CA LEU A 10 3.00 3.72 6.06
C LEU A 10 1.62 4.30 6.31
N ILE A 11 1.18 4.27 7.56
CA ILE A 11 -0.12 4.81 7.99
C ILE A 11 0.16 6.13 8.73
N PHE A 12 -0.53 7.20 8.33
CA PHE A 12 -0.28 8.55 8.83
C PHE A 12 -0.92 8.85 10.20
N GLY A 13 -1.60 7.88 10.84
CA GLY A 13 -2.08 8.01 12.23
C GLY A 13 -3.01 9.20 12.47
N LYS A 14 -3.94 9.46 11.55
CA LYS A 14 -4.85 10.61 11.63
C LYS A 14 -6.08 10.26 12.47
N GLY A 15 -6.33 11.01 13.53
CA GLY A 15 -7.42 10.76 14.49
C GLY A 15 -8.84 10.97 13.94
N GLU A 16 -9.00 11.79 12.90
CA GLU A 16 -10.29 11.99 12.22
C GLU A 16 -10.13 12.07 10.69
N VAL A 17 -11.11 11.50 10.00
CA VAL A 17 -11.21 11.50 8.53
C VAL A 17 -12.45 12.30 8.12
N ASN A 18 -12.28 13.61 8.00
CA ASN A 18 -13.29 14.47 7.39
C ASN A 18 -13.15 14.41 5.85
N GLY A 19 -14.00 13.62 5.19
CA GLY A 19 -14.05 13.48 3.73
C GLY A 19 -12.97 12.57 3.12
N HIS A 20 -12.53 12.87 1.89
CA HIS A 20 -11.48 12.09 1.21
C HIS A 20 -10.09 12.50 1.67
N ARG A 21 -9.50 11.72 2.59
CA ARG A 21 -8.14 11.96 3.10
C ARG A 21 -7.20 10.82 2.74
N ARG A 22 -5.98 11.15 2.28
CA ARG A 22 -4.91 10.15 2.14
C ARG A 22 -4.45 9.69 3.53
N LEU A 23 -4.70 8.42 3.83
CA LEU A 23 -4.42 7.78 5.13
C LEU A 23 -3.11 7.00 5.17
N GLY A 24 -2.57 6.66 4.00
CA GLY A 24 -1.29 5.98 3.92
C GLY A 24 -0.71 5.98 2.52
N VAL A 25 0.47 5.38 2.42
CA VAL A 25 1.11 5.04 1.16
C VAL A 25 1.57 3.59 1.19
N ILE A 26 1.43 2.91 0.06
CA ILE A 26 1.89 1.53 -0.12
C ILE A 26 3.17 1.59 -0.95
N LEU A 27 4.24 1.03 -0.42
CA LEU A 27 5.50 0.87 -1.14
C LEU A 27 5.71 -0.61 -1.47
N ALA A 28 5.89 -0.90 -2.76
CA ALA A 28 6.22 -2.21 -3.27
C ALA A 28 7.52 -2.13 -4.07
N ARG A 29 8.42 -3.08 -3.83
CA ARG A 29 9.60 -3.32 -4.67
C ARG A 29 9.47 -4.69 -5.33
N ASP A 30 9.84 -4.74 -6.59
CA ASP A 30 9.91 -5.97 -7.37
C ASP A 30 10.92 -5.83 -8.52
N GLU A 31 11.08 -6.88 -9.32
CA GLU A 31 12.09 -6.96 -10.39
C GLU A 31 11.81 -5.99 -11.55
N ASN A 32 10.53 -5.63 -11.76
CA ASN A 32 10.10 -4.70 -12.80
C ASN A 32 8.97 -3.81 -12.26
N THR A 33 8.78 -2.64 -12.88
CA THR A 33 7.76 -1.65 -12.50
C THR A 33 6.35 -2.22 -12.56
N GLU A 34 6.02 -2.99 -13.60
CA GLU A 34 4.71 -3.64 -13.76
C GLU A 34 4.40 -4.63 -12.63
N LYS A 35 5.39 -5.46 -12.26
CA LYS A 35 5.25 -6.42 -11.15
C LYS A 35 5.10 -5.69 -9.81
N ALA A 36 5.83 -4.59 -9.61
CA ALA A 36 5.72 -3.77 -8.42
C ALA A 36 4.34 -3.08 -8.32
N LEU A 37 3.80 -2.60 -9.44
CA LEU A 37 2.47 -2.00 -9.53
C LEU A 37 1.39 -3.02 -9.17
N ALA A 38 1.38 -4.18 -9.84
CA ALA A 38 0.40 -5.24 -9.56
C ALA A 38 0.44 -5.71 -8.09
N LYS A 39 1.64 -5.69 -7.47
CA LYS A 39 1.82 -6.03 -6.06
C LYS A 39 1.26 -4.95 -5.12
N ALA A 40 1.38 -3.67 -5.48
CA ALA A 40 0.78 -2.56 -4.75
C ALA A 40 -0.75 -2.57 -4.88
N GLU A 41 -1.29 -2.81 -6.07
CA GLU A 41 -2.73 -2.91 -6.32
C GLU A 41 -3.38 -4.07 -5.55
N ARG A 42 -2.74 -5.25 -5.54
CA ARG A 42 -3.20 -6.38 -4.72
C ARG A 42 -3.24 -6.06 -3.22
N ALA A 43 -2.32 -5.22 -2.75
CA ALA A 43 -2.33 -4.77 -1.36
C ALA A 43 -3.45 -3.76 -1.12
N TYR A 44 -3.67 -2.83 -2.05
CA TYR A 44 -4.78 -1.88 -2.01
C TYR A 44 -6.14 -2.57 -1.99
N ALA A 45 -6.37 -3.55 -2.87
CA ALA A 45 -7.62 -4.31 -2.93
C ALA A 45 -7.91 -5.11 -1.64
N LYS A 46 -6.88 -5.44 -0.86
CA LYS A 46 -7.01 -6.13 0.43
C LYS A 46 -7.17 -5.18 1.62
N LEU A 47 -6.94 -3.88 1.45
CA LEU A 47 -7.12 -2.92 2.53
C LEU A 47 -8.62 -2.65 2.72
N ALA A 48 -9.16 -3.12 3.84
CA ALA A 48 -10.47 -2.71 4.32
C ALA A 48 -10.28 -1.49 5.24
N VAL A 49 -10.94 -0.39 4.90
CA VAL A 49 -11.04 0.77 5.79
C VAL A 49 -12.34 0.61 6.58
N GLN A 50 -12.21 0.39 7.89
CA GLN A 50 -13.34 0.44 8.82
C GLN A 50 -13.43 1.86 9.38
N LEU A 51 -14.62 2.46 9.28
CA LEU A 51 -14.95 3.80 9.75
C LEU A 51 -15.18 3.82 11.25
#